data_AF-X1N5J0-F1
#
_entry.id   AF-X1N5J0-F1
#
_cell.length_a   1.000
_cell.length_b   1.000
_cell.length_c   1.000
_cell.angle_alpha   90.00
_cell.angle_beta   90.00
_cell.angle_gamma   90.00
#
_symmetry.space_group_name_H-M   'P 1'
#
loop_
_entity.id
_entity.type
_entity.pdbx_description
1 polymer ?
#
loop_
_entity_poly.entity_id
_entity_poly.type
_entity_poly.pdbx_seq_one_letter_code
_entity_poly.pdbx_strand_id
1 'polypeptide(L)'
;TINGKKVGDQVLDPGWTDYSKRILYSTYDVNGFLNHGVNIIGIMLGNGWFISPTGRRGFARPQFILQMNIEYEDGAKESLYSDNNKGWLASQGPILTNGIYTGEFYDARLEKPGWDTPDYDISTEMSSWFCPLTTDSPGGRMVPQNVEPIKILKEIKAVSVTEVKPIKNVIHPKRSVYVFDLGQNISGWVKLRLKGSKGTRVTMKYAEVLYDNGLVNQENLRTAVSTDEYILKGKGINTCFVIR
;
A
#
# COMPACT_ATOMS: atom_id res chain seq x y z
N THR A 1 -10.82 -4.29 -2.02
CA THR A 1 -11.95 -3.47 -2.48
C THR A 1 -13.02 -4.38 -3.02
N ILE A 2 -14.26 -3.90 -3.06
CA ILE A 2 -15.36 -4.56 -3.77
C ILE A 2 -16.03 -3.48 -4.62
N ASN A 3 -16.11 -3.70 -5.93
CA ASN A 3 -16.69 -2.77 -6.90
C ASN A 3 -16.11 -1.34 -6.76
N GLY A 4 -14.77 -1.22 -6.72
CA GLY A 4 -14.05 0.04 -6.60
C GLY A 4 -14.07 0.70 -5.22
N LYS A 5 -14.78 0.11 -4.23
CA LYS A 5 -14.89 0.67 -2.88
C LYS A 5 -13.98 -0.07 -1.91
N LYS A 6 -13.23 0.68 -1.08
CA LYS A 6 -12.42 0.11 0.01
C LYS A 6 -13.34 -0.52 1.05
N VAL A 7 -13.08 -1.77 1.39
CA VAL A 7 -13.75 -2.50 2.48
C VAL A 7 -12.95 -2.26 3.76
N GLY A 8 -13.61 -1.77 4.80
CA GLY A 8 -12.96 -1.38 6.07
C GLY A 8 -12.13 -0.09 6.00
N ASP A 9 -11.67 0.36 7.16
CA ASP A 9 -10.89 1.59 7.36
C ASP A 9 -9.48 1.30 7.90
N GLN A 10 -9.16 0.05 8.19
CA GLN A 10 -7.82 -0.38 8.62
C GLN A 10 -6.76 -0.20 7.52
N VAL A 11 -5.52 -0.13 7.99
CA VAL A 11 -4.29 -0.01 7.21
C VAL A 11 -3.25 -0.95 7.81
N LEU A 12 -2.26 -1.40 7.03
CA LEU A 12 -1.26 -2.37 7.51
C LEU A 12 -1.86 -3.66 8.10
N ASP A 13 -2.97 -4.12 7.54
CA ASP A 13 -3.73 -5.30 7.99
C ASP A 13 -3.33 -6.57 7.20
N PRO A 14 -3.29 -7.77 7.81
CA PRO A 14 -3.45 -8.06 9.23
C PRO A 14 -2.20 -7.77 10.07
N GLY A 15 -2.37 -7.76 11.39
CA GLY A 15 -1.32 -7.49 12.36
C GLY A 15 -0.16 -8.50 12.34
N TRP A 16 0.94 -8.11 12.98
CA TRP A 16 2.16 -8.91 13.02
C TRP A 16 2.10 -10.10 13.98
N THR A 17 2.42 -11.28 13.49
CA THR A 17 2.63 -12.48 14.30
C THR A 17 3.83 -13.28 13.81
N ASP A 18 4.21 -14.31 14.56
CA ASP A 18 5.01 -15.41 14.00
C ASP A 18 4.11 -16.24 13.06
N TYR A 19 4.17 -15.93 11.77
CA TYR A 19 3.33 -16.55 10.73
C TYR A 19 3.51 -18.07 10.60
N SER A 20 4.62 -18.62 11.12
CA SER A 20 4.83 -20.08 11.17
C SER A 20 3.99 -20.78 12.24
N LYS A 21 3.44 -20.01 13.19
CA LYS A 21 2.62 -20.53 14.31
C LYS A 21 1.20 -19.99 14.30
N ARG A 22 1.01 -18.73 13.93
CA ARG A 22 -0.28 -18.03 13.99
C ARG A 22 -0.40 -17.03 12.86
N ILE A 23 -1.51 -17.09 12.13
CA ILE A 23 -1.87 -16.15 11.06
C ILE A 23 -3.16 -15.47 11.49
N LEU A 24 -3.16 -14.14 11.56
CA LEU A 24 -4.38 -13.38 11.86
C LEU A 24 -5.21 -13.20 10.58
N TYR A 25 -6.53 -13.29 10.70
CA TYR A 25 -7.46 -12.88 9.65
C TYR A 25 -8.43 -11.82 10.17
N SER A 26 -8.89 -10.98 9.24
CA SER A 26 -9.90 -9.95 9.49
C SER A 26 -11.21 -10.33 8.83
N THR A 27 -12.33 -9.98 9.47
CA THR A 27 -13.68 -10.22 8.96
C THR A 27 -14.38 -8.88 8.73
N TYR A 28 -15.12 -8.81 7.63
CA TYR A 28 -15.80 -7.61 7.18
C TYR A 28 -17.24 -7.94 6.82
N ASP A 29 -18.17 -7.08 7.23
CA ASP A 29 -19.50 -7.05 6.62
C ASP A 29 -19.40 -6.36 5.26
N VAL A 30 -19.79 -7.09 4.21
CA VAL A 30 -19.70 -6.66 2.82
C VAL A 30 -21.07 -6.50 2.15
N ASN A 31 -22.17 -6.63 2.91
CA ASN A 31 -23.52 -6.61 2.35
C ASN A 31 -23.79 -5.34 1.51
N GLY A 32 -23.38 -4.17 2.01
CA GLY A 32 -23.55 -2.88 1.31
C GLY A 32 -22.59 -2.63 0.14
N PHE A 33 -21.71 -3.58 -0.20
CA PHE A 33 -20.73 -3.45 -1.29
C PHE A 33 -21.12 -4.22 -2.55
N LEU A 34 -22.03 -5.19 -2.42
CA LEU A 34 -22.43 -6.06 -3.51
C LEU A 34 -23.52 -5.40 -4.37
N ASN A 35 -23.44 -5.67 -5.68
CA ASN A 35 -24.44 -5.27 -6.67
C ASN A 35 -25.18 -6.51 -7.17
N HIS A 36 -26.37 -6.33 -7.75
CA HIS A 36 -26.98 -7.38 -8.56
C HIS A 36 -26.13 -7.64 -9.82
N GLY A 37 -25.90 -8.92 -10.13
CA GLY A 37 -25.11 -9.33 -11.29
C GLY A 37 -23.60 -9.40 -10.99
N VAL A 38 -22.79 -8.83 -11.88
CA VAL A 38 -21.33 -8.97 -11.82
C VAL A 38 -20.75 -8.13 -10.68
N ASN A 39 -19.91 -8.76 -9.87
CA ASN A 39 -19.16 -8.13 -8.78
C ASN A 39 -17.67 -8.41 -8.95
N ILE A 40 -16.84 -7.41 -8.67
CA ILE A 40 -15.37 -7.52 -8.73
C ILE A 40 -14.78 -7.32 -7.34
N ILE A 41 -13.91 -8.24 -6.94
CA ILE A 41 -13.11 -8.15 -5.71
C ILE A 41 -11.68 -7.80 -6.12
N GLY A 42 -11.19 -6.65 -5.65
CA GLY A 42 -9.80 -6.24 -5.82
C GLY A 42 -8.98 -6.46 -4.56
N ILE A 43 -7.80 -7.07 -4.67
CA ILE A 43 -6.83 -7.20 -3.56
C ILE A 43 -5.48 -6.66 -4.00
N MET A 44 -4.86 -5.86 -3.14
CA MET A 44 -3.50 -5.37 -3.32
C MET A 44 -2.65 -5.90 -2.17
N LEU A 45 -1.52 -6.54 -2.47
CA LEU A 45 -0.69 -7.22 -1.48
C LEU A 45 0.63 -6.48 -1.25
N GLY A 46 0.89 -6.13 0.01
CA GLY A 46 2.18 -5.65 0.48
C GLY A 46 3.06 -6.77 1.04
N ASN A 47 4.35 -6.51 1.11
CA ASN A 47 5.34 -7.41 1.72
C ASN A 47 5.15 -7.52 3.24
N GLY A 48 4.82 -6.39 3.88
CA GLY A 48 4.61 -6.30 5.33
C GLY A 48 5.79 -6.84 6.14
N TRP A 49 5.47 -7.48 7.27
CA TRP A 49 6.42 -8.28 8.04
C TRP A 49 6.52 -9.73 7.61
N PHE A 50 5.68 -10.14 6.65
CA PHE A 50 5.68 -11.50 6.11
C PHE A 50 6.98 -11.77 5.35
N ILE A 51 7.44 -10.81 4.57
CA ILE A 51 8.77 -10.83 3.94
C ILE A 51 9.76 -10.14 4.86
N SER A 52 10.91 -10.78 5.10
CA SER A 52 11.92 -10.27 6.03
C SER A 52 12.44 -8.89 5.59
N PRO A 53 12.22 -7.83 6.38
CA PRO A 53 12.76 -6.50 6.05
C PRO A 53 14.29 -6.46 6.13
N THR A 54 14.89 -7.40 6.87
CA THR A 54 16.33 -7.49 7.11
C THR A 54 16.95 -8.73 6.45
N GLY A 55 16.18 -9.49 5.65
CA GLY A 55 16.65 -10.71 4.96
C GLY A 55 16.99 -11.90 5.87
N ARG A 56 16.65 -11.87 7.16
CA ARG A 56 17.10 -12.90 8.14
C ARG A 56 16.03 -13.96 8.45
N ARG A 57 14.75 -13.58 8.44
CA ARG A 57 13.59 -14.42 8.80
C ARG A 57 12.35 -13.90 8.09
N GLY A 58 11.77 -14.66 7.18
CA GLY A 58 10.55 -14.30 6.44
C GLY A 58 10.35 -15.17 5.22
N PHE A 59 9.19 -15.02 4.57
CA PHE A 59 8.80 -15.75 3.38
C PHE A 59 9.25 -15.01 2.12
N ALA A 60 9.28 -15.71 0.98
CA ALA A 60 9.85 -15.19 -0.26
C ALA A 60 8.93 -14.23 -1.02
N ARG A 61 7.61 -14.42 -0.94
CA ARG A 61 6.59 -13.66 -1.71
C ARG A 61 5.37 -13.44 -0.83
N PRO A 62 4.62 -12.32 -1.01
CA PRO A 62 3.39 -12.14 -0.27
C PRO A 62 2.35 -13.15 -0.75
N GLN A 63 1.47 -13.55 0.17
CA GLN A 63 0.41 -14.53 -0.06
C GLN A 63 -0.89 -13.96 0.50
N PHE A 64 -2.02 -14.44 0.00
CA PHE A 64 -3.33 -14.08 0.54
C PHE A 64 -4.24 -15.30 0.56
N ILE A 65 -5.23 -15.23 1.45
CA ILE A 65 -6.35 -16.16 1.49
C ILE A 65 -7.62 -15.33 1.68
N LEU A 66 -8.67 -15.69 0.97
CA LEU A 66 -9.98 -15.07 1.09
C LEU A 66 -11.05 -16.14 1.15
N GLN A 67 -12.03 -15.92 2.03
CA GLN A 67 -13.32 -16.60 2.00
C GLN A 67 -14.41 -15.55 2.16
N MET A 68 -15.41 -15.58 1.29
CA MET A 68 -16.64 -14.79 1.40
C MET A 68 -17.80 -15.77 1.60
N ASN A 69 -18.64 -15.51 2.59
CA ASN A 69 -19.86 -16.28 2.82
C ASN A 69 -21.06 -15.38 2.52
N ILE A 70 -21.97 -15.88 1.69
CA ILE A 70 -23.18 -15.19 1.25
C ILE A 70 -24.37 -16.00 1.76
N GLU A 71 -25.31 -15.31 2.40
CA GLU A 71 -26.61 -15.84 2.78
C GLU A 71 -27.67 -15.03 2.02
N TYR A 72 -28.46 -15.73 1.21
CA TYR A 72 -29.48 -15.15 0.37
C TYR A 72 -30.80 -15.01 1.14
N GLU A 73 -31.72 -14.16 0.66
CA GLU A 73 -33.01 -13.92 1.32
C GLU A 73 -33.89 -15.17 1.45
N ASP A 74 -33.72 -16.14 0.55
CA ASP A 74 -34.40 -17.44 0.58
C ASP A 74 -33.74 -18.45 1.56
N GLY A 75 -32.68 -18.05 2.25
CA GLY A 75 -31.92 -18.86 3.19
C GLY A 75 -30.83 -19.72 2.52
N ALA A 76 -30.67 -19.68 1.20
CA ALA A 76 -29.57 -20.35 0.52
C ALA A 76 -28.22 -19.76 0.98
N LYS A 77 -27.18 -20.60 1.00
CA LYS A 77 -25.83 -20.21 1.44
C LYS A 77 -24.80 -20.57 0.39
N GLU A 78 -23.88 -19.65 0.16
CA GLU A 78 -22.76 -19.83 -0.76
C GLU A 78 -21.46 -19.38 -0.09
N SER A 79 -20.37 -20.09 -0.38
CA SER A 79 -19.03 -19.68 0.04
C SER A 79 -18.11 -19.60 -1.17
N LEU A 80 -17.50 -18.44 -1.36
CA LEU A 80 -16.48 -18.16 -2.36
C LEU A 80 -15.11 -18.16 -1.70
N TYR A 81 -14.09 -18.67 -2.40
CA TYR A 81 -12.75 -18.82 -1.86
C TYR A 81 -11.70 -18.35 -2.87
N SER A 82 -10.56 -17.86 -2.39
CA SER A 82 -9.37 -17.64 -3.22
C SER A 82 -8.85 -18.97 -3.78
N ASP A 83 -8.79 -19.09 -5.11
CA ASP A 83 -8.35 -20.29 -5.82
C ASP A 83 -7.84 -19.90 -7.22
N ASN A 84 -6.73 -20.48 -7.67
CA ASN A 84 -6.09 -20.10 -8.94
C ASN A 84 -6.88 -20.52 -10.19
N ASN A 85 -7.94 -21.31 -10.06
CA ASN A 85 -8.82 -21.74 -11.13
C ASN A 85 -10.22 -21.09 -11.06
N LYS A 86 -10.46 -20.17 -10.11
CA LYS A 86 -11.78 -19.54 -9.88
C LYS A 86 -11.83 -18.05 -10.26
N GLY A 87 -11.25 -17.71 -11.42
CA GLY A 87 -11.35 -16.36 -12.00
C GLY A 87 -10.44 -15.31 -11.37
N TRP A 88 -9.49 -15.71 -10.50
CA TRP A 88 -8.48 -14.80 -10.00
C TRP A 88 -7.42 -14.51 -11.05
N LEU A 89 -7.11 -13.24 -11.22
CA LEU A 89 -6.03 -12.74 -12.05
C LEU A 89 -5.16 -11.80 -11.23
N ALA A 90 -3.86 -11.84 -11.47
CA ALA A 90 -2.87 -10.99 -10.83
C ALA A 90 -2.16 -10.14 -11.88
N SER A 91 -1.77 -8.93 -11.48
CA SER A 91 -1.00 -8.01 -12.32
C SER A 91 -0.05 -7.21 -11.45
N GLN A 92 1.01 -6.66 -12.05
CA GLN A 92 1.82 -5.65 -11.37
C GLN A 92 1.02 -4.34 -11.32
N GLY A 93 0.90 -3.79 -10.12
CA GLY A 93 0.28 -2.50 -9.90
C GLY A 93 1.27 -1.34 -9.96
N PRO A 94 0.82 -0.12 -9.61
CA PRO A 94 1.67 1.06 -9.56
C PRO A 94 2.69 1.05 -8.42
N ILE A 95 2.57 0.15 -7.44
CA ILE A 95 3.57 -0.03 -6.37
C ILE A 95 4.66 -0.98 -6.86
N LEU A 96 5.84 -0.43 -7.12
CA LEU A 96 6.99 -1.15 -7.64
C LEU A 96 7.81 -1.81 -6.54
N THR A 97 7.95 -1.12 -5.40
CA THR A 97 8.57 -1.67 -4.20
C THR A 97 7.81 -1.19 -2.98
N ASN A 98 7.77 -2.01 -1.93
CA ASN A 98 7.25 -1.63 -0.63
C ASN A 98 8.03 -2.37 0.45
N GLY A 99 8.24 -1.71 1.58
CA GLY A 99 8.85 -2.31 2.75
C GLY A 99 8.76 -1.37 3.94
N ILE A 100 8.51 -1.93 5.12
CA ILE A 100 8.21 -1.09 6.29
C ILE A 100 9.42 -0.22 6.68
N TYR A 101 10.66 -0.72 6.52
CA TYR A 101 11.89 0.03 6.78
C TYR A 101 12.40 0.83 5.58
N THR A 102 12.08 0.40 4.36
CA THR A 102 12.62 1.02 3.14
C THR A 102 11.76 2.16 2.63
N GLY A 103 10.44 2.08 2.85
CA GLY A 103 9.44 2.92 2.18
C GLY A 103 8.84 2.23 0.97
N GLU A 104 8.14 3.00 0.15
CA GLU A 104 7.41 2.58 -1.04
C GLU A 104 7.84 3.37 -2.28
N PHE A 105 7.99 2.68 -3.41
CA PHE A 105 8.15 3.31 -4.71
C PHE A 105 6.90 3.11 -5.56
N TYR A 106 6.22 4.21 -5.88
CA TYR A 106 4.99 4.25 -6.63
C TYR A 106 5.18 4.94 -8.00
N ASP A 107 4.77 4.28 -9.08
CA ASP A 107 4.72 4.87 -10.42
C ASP A 107 3.27 5.02 -10.89
N ALA A 108 2.74 6.23 -10.80
CA ALA A 108 1.35 6.51 -11.14
C ALA A 108 1.04 6.32 -12.64
N ARG A 109 2.08 6.21 -13.48
CA ARG A 109 1.90 5.92 -14.91
C ARG A 109 1.44 4.49 -15.16
N LEU A 110 1.58 3.60 -14.17
CA LEU A 110 1.21 2.19 -14.21
C LEU A 110 -0.15 1.91 -13.52
N GLU A 111 -0.82 2.95 -13.02
CA GLU A 111 -2.19 2.81 -12.52
C GLU A 111 -3.09 2.22 -13.62
N LYS A 112 -3.99 1.31 -13.21
CA LYS A 112 -5.05 0.74 -14.05
C LYS A 112 -6.40 1.22 -13.52
N PRO A 113 -6.89 2.41 -13.93
CA PRO A 113 -8.12 2.97 -13.37
C PRO A 113 -9.30 2.02 -13.52
N GLY A 114 -10.01 1.77 -12.43
CA GLY A 114 -11.19 0.91 -12.42
C GLY A 114 -10.91 -0.59 -12.44
N TRP A 115 -9.65 -1.06 -12.35
CA TRP A 115 -9.29 -2.49 -12.37
C TRP A 115 -10.10 -3.37 -11.41
N ASP A 116 -10.61 -2.78 -10.33
CA ASP A 116 -11.41 -3.41 -9.29
C ASP A 116 -12.92 -3.11 -9.40
N THR A 117 -13.40 -2.78 -10.61
CA THR A 117 -14.81 -2.49 -10.94
C THR A 117 -15.32 -3.37 -12.07
N PRO A 118 -16.64 -3.67 -12.13
CA PRO A 118 -17.22 -4.48 -13.22
C PRO A 118 -17.03 -3.93 -14.64
N ASP A 119 -16.83 -2.62 -14.78
CA ASP A 119 -16.71 -1.95 -16.09
C ASP A 119 -15.29 -2.04 -16.69
N TYR A 120 -14.34 -2.66 -15.98
CA TYR A 120 -12.97 -2.78 -16.46
C TYR A 120 -12.84 -3.87 -17.52
N ASP A 121 -12.59 -3.44 -18.75
CA ASP A 121 -12.33 -4.33 -19.88
C ASP A 121 -10.89 -4.86 -19.85
N ILE A 122 -10.74 -6.00 -19.15
CA ILE A 122 -9.47 -6.71 -19.05
C ILE A 122 -8.92 -7.20 -20.39
N SER A 123 -9.76 -7.37 -21.42
CA SER A 123 -9.32 -7.91 -22.71
C SER A 123 -8.30 -7.01 -23.40
N THR A 124 -8.38 -5.70 -23.15
CA THR A 124 -7.46 -4.69 -23.69
C THR A 124 -6.06 -4.75 -23.08
N GLU A 125 -5.90 -5.37 -21.91
CA GLU A 125 -4.65 -5.44 -21.17
C GLU A 125 -4.30 -6.87 -20.71
N MET A 126 -4.90 -7.89 -21.33
CA MET A 126 -4.81 -9.29 -20.90
C MET A 126 -3.36 -9.78 -20.76
N SER A 127 -2.44 -9.28 -21.59
CA SER A 127 -1.00 -9.62 -21.51
C SER A 127 -0.32 -9.14 -20.22
N SER A 128 -0.92 -8.21 -19.49
CA SER A 128 -0.43 -7.71 -18.19
C SER A 128 -1.06 -8.43 -17.00
N TRP A 129 -2.01 -9.32 -17.23
CA TRP A 129 -2.68 -10.13 -16.22
C TRP A 129 -2.28 -11.60 -16.35
N PHE A 130 -2.13 -12.29 -15.23
CA PHE A 130 -1.71 -13.69 -15.20
C PHE A 130 -2.44 -14.45 -14.10
N CYS A 131 -2.59 -15.77 -14.26
CA CYS A 131 -3.16 -16.61 -13.22
C CYS A 131 -2.23 -16.62 -11.99
N PRO A 132 -2.74 -16.39 -10.77
CA PRO A 132 -1.93 -16.49 -9.58
C PRO A 132 -1.48 -17.94 -9.33
N LEU A 133 -0.37 -18.10 -8.63
CA LEU A 133 0.10 -19.41 -8.20
C LEU A 133 -0.55 -19.76 -6.85
N THR A 134 -0.96 -21.02 -6.68
CA THR A 134 -1.21 -21.59 -5.37
C THR A 134 0.10 -21.76 -4.63
N THR A 135 0.10 -21.47 -3.33
CA THR A 135 1.28 -21.57 -2.48
C THR A 135 0.96 -22.36 -1.22
N ASP A 136 1.96 -23.03 -0.66
CA ASP A 136 1.82 -23.66 0.64
C ASP A 136 1.57 -22.62 1.73
N SER A 137 0.81 -23.05 2.74
CA SER A 137 0.60 -22.28 3.96
C SER A 137 1.95 -21.99 4.63
N PRO A 138 2.13 -20.80 5.25
CA PRO A 138 3.32 -20.50 6.04
C PRO A 138 3.43 -21.36 7.31
N GLY A 139 2.45 -22.21 7.60
CA GLY A 139 2.44 -23.21 8.68
C GLY A 139 1.61 -22.83 9.90
N GLY A 140 1.38 -21.53 10.11
CA GLY A 140 0.62 -21.05 11.26
C GLY A 140 -0.87 -21.35 11.19
N ARG A 141 -1.50 -21.50 12.36
CA ARG A 141 -2.96 -21.64 12.46
C ARG A 141 -3.63 -20.29 12.23
N MET A 142 -4.64 -20.26 11.37
CA MET A 142 -5.50 -19.09 11.20
C MET A 142 -6.35 -18.86 12.45
N VAL A 143 -6.35 -17.63 12.97
CA VAL A 143 -7.18 -17.21 14.10
C VAL A 143 -7.70 -15.78 13.84
N PRO A 144 -8.89 -15.42 14.36
CA PRO A 144 -9.40 -14.07 14.17
C PRO A 144 -8.49 -13.03 14.83
N GLN A 145 -8.39 -11.86 14.21
CA GLN A 145 -7.74 -10.70 14.79
C GLN A 145 -8.62 -10.10 15.89
N ASN A 146 -8.41 -10.55 17.14
CA ASN A 146 -9.11 -10.04 18.33
C ASN A 146 -8.33 -8.91 19.01
N VAL A 147 -7.80 -7.99 18.21
CA VAL A 147 -7.11 -6.77 18.67
C VAL A 147 -7.55 -5.60 17.81
N GLU A 148 -7.47 -4.39 18.35
CA GLU A 148 -7.82 -3.22 17.56
C GLU A 148 -6.91 -3.07 16.35
N PRO A 149 -7.49 -2.92 15.14
CA PRO A 149 -6.69 -2.80 13.93
C PRO A 149 -5.99 -1.44 13.87
N ILE A 150 -4.92 -1.37 13.09
CA ILE A 150 -4.24 -0.10 12.83
C ILE A 150 -5.13 0.74 11.92
N LYS A 151 -5.38 2.00 12.31
CA LYS A 151 -6.21 2.96 11.58
C LYS A 151 -5.54 4.32 11.51
N ILE A 152 -5.94 5.13 10.53
CA ILE A 152 -5.55 6.55 10.47
C ILE A 152 -6.38 7.31 11.51
N LEU A 153 -5.75 7.68 12.64
CA LEU A 153 -6.44 8.36 13.74
C LEU A 153 -6.57 9.88 13.52
N LYS A 154 -5.58 10.50 12.88
CA LYS A 154 -5.51 11.95 12.72
C LYS A 154 -4.70 12.34 11.49
N GLU A 155 -5.20 13.30 10.72
CA GLU A 155 -4.38 14.04 9.75
C GLU A 155 -3.75 15.26 10.42
N ILE A 156 -2.43 15.39 10.33
CA ILE A 156 -1.68 16.55 10.83
C ILE A 156 -1.17 17.33 9.62
N LYS A 157 -1.42 18.65 9.60
CA LYS A 157 -0.87 19.54 8.57
C LYS A 157 0.52 20.00 9.00
N ALA A 158 1.40 20.19 8.02
CA ALA A 158 2.70 20.81 8.28
C ALA A 158 2.50 22.21 8.87
N VAL A 159 3.21 22.51 9.95
CA VAL A 159 3.22 23.83 10.58
C VAL A 159 4.12 24.80 9.83
N SER A 160 5.13 24.29 9.12
CA SER A 160 5.97 25.09 8.23
C SER A 160 6.46 24.29 7.03
N VAL A 161 6.77 25.01 5.95
CA VAL A 161 7.43 24.48 4.75
C VAL A 161 8.56 25.43 4.38
N THR A 162 9.79 24.92 4.39
CA THR A 162 10.99 25.72 4.11
C THR A 162 11.68 25.19 2.85
N GLU A 163 11.93 26.05 1.87
CA GLU A 163 12.78 25.72 0.73
C GLU A 163 14.26 25.82 1.15
N VAL A 164 15.00 24.72 1.00
CA VAL A 164 16.43 24.68 1.30
C VAL A 164 17.21 25.09 0.05
N LYS A 165 17.99 26.17 0.17
CA LYS A 165 18.84 26.65 -0.93
C LYS A 165 19.85 25.58 -1.36
N PRO A 166 20.20 25.49 -2.66
CA PRO A 166 21.19 24.53 -3.12
C PRO A 166 22.52 24.65 -2.36
N ILE A 167 22.95 23.56 -1.73
CA ILE A 167 24.25 23.45 -1.04
C ILE A 167 25.22 22.75 -1.99
N LYS A 168 26.35 23.41 -2.30
CA LYS A 168 27.38 22.87 -3.21
C LYS A 168 27.80 21.48 -2.75
N ASN A 169 27.87 20.53 -3.68
CA ASN A 169 28.21 19.11 -3.47
C ASN A 169 27.22 18.30 -2.61
N VAL A 170 26.10 18.88 -2.14
CA VAL A 170 25.08 18.17 -1.36
C VAL A 170 23.76 18.11 -2.13
N ILE A 171 23.31 19.25 -2.66
CA ILE A 171 22.08 19.36 -3.45
C ILE A 171 22.45 19.74 -4.87
N HIS A 172 22.01 18.93 -5.84
CA HIS A 172 22.21 19.25 -7.25
C HIS A 172 21.53 20.60 -7.58
N PRO A 173 22.19 21.56 -8.25
CA PRO A 173 21.66 22.93 -8.44
C PRO A 173 20.28 23.03 -9.10
N LYS A 174 19.89 22.02 -9.88
CA LYS A 174 18.58 21.92 -10.55
C LYS A 174 17.48 21.23 -9.72
N ARG A 175 17.77 20.80 -8.49
CA ARG A 175 16.79 20.17 -7.60
C ARG A 175 16.28 21.19 -6.59
N SER A 176 14.97 21.36 -6.55
CA SER A 176 14.30 22.03 -5.43
C SER A 176 14.16 21.05 -4.27
N VAL A 177 14.50 21.48 -3.06
CA VAL A 177 14.37 20.70 -1.83
C VAL A 177 13.53 21.49 -0.86
N TYR A 178 12.49 20.86 -0.32
CA TYR A 178 11.59 21.44 0.66
C TYR A 178 11.59 20.56 1.91
N VAL A 179 11.62 21.20 3.07
CA VAL A 179 11.50 20.55 4.38
C VAL A 179 10.17 20.96 5.00
N PHE A 180 9.35 19.95 5.30
CA PHE A 180 8.05 20.09 5.92
C PHE A 180 8.18 19.74 7.40
N ASP A 181 7.89 20.69 8.28
CA ASP A 181 7.84 20.45 9.72
C ASP A 181 6.39 20.19 10.12
N LEU A 182 6.13 19.07 10.80
CA LEU A 182 4.80 18.75 11.33
C LEU A 182 4.55 19.34 12.73
N GLY A 183 5.58 19.90 13.37
CA GLY A 183 5.53 20.41 14.74
C GLY A 183 5.45 19.32 15.81
N GLN A 184 5.48 18.05 15.40
CA GLN A 184 5.39 16.88 16.26
C GLN A 184 6.08 15.69 15.59
N ASN A 185 6.87 14.93 16.35
CA ASN A 185 7.34 13.61 15.91
C ASN A 185 6.17 12.61 15.99
N ILE A 186 5.89 11.89 14.89
CA ILE A 186 4.72 11.01 14.76
C ILE A 186 5.11 9.67 14.12
N SER A 187 4.25 8.67 14.27
CA SER A 187 4.30 7.43 13.48
C SER A 187 3.20 7.44 12.42
N GLY A 188 3.56 7.22 11.16
CA GLY A 188 2.64 7.26 10.03
C GLY A 188 3.36 7.50 8.71
N TRP A 189 2.65 8.10 7.76
CA TRP A 189 3.16 8.49 6.43
C TRP A 189 2.51 9.79 5.99
N VAL A 190 3.06 10.41 4.94
CA VAL A 190 2.51 11.65 4.40
C VAL A 190 1.56 11.41 3.23
N LYS A 191 0.61 12.33 3.09
CA LYS A 191 -0.22 12.50 1.89
C LYS A 191 0.20 13.79 1.21
N LEU A 192 0.76 13.69 0.00
CA LEU A 192 1.16 14.86 -0.79
C LEU A 192 0.20 15.07 -1.97
N ARG A 193 -0.12 16.34 -2.23
CA ARG A 193 -0.81 16.74 -3.46
C ARG A 193 0.18 17.47 -4.35
N LEU A 194 0.39 16.94 -5.54
CA LEU A 194 1.45 17.34 -6.45
C LEU A 194 0.87 17.67 -7.82
N LYS A 195 1.41 18.71 -8.46
CA LYS A 195 1.14 19.03 -9.85
C LYS A 195 2.46 19.17 -10.56
N GLY A 196 2.62 18.50 -11.68
CA GLY A 196 3.87 18.49 -12.43
C GLY A 196 3.77 17.69 -13.72
N SER A 197 4.87 17.65 -14.46
CA SER A 197 4.96 16.93 -15.72
C SER A 197 4.90 15.42 -15.50
N LYS A 198 4.36 14.69 -16.47
CA LYS A 198 4.39 13.21 -16.48
C LYS A 198 5.85 12.75 -16.41
N GLY A 199 6.13 11.75 -15.56
CA GLY A 199 7.48 11.21 -15.38
C GLY A 199 8.34 11.98 -14.37
N THR A 200 7.88 13.11 -13.82
CA THR A 200 8.57 13.76 -12.71
C THR A 200 8.60 12.82 -11.51
N ARG A 201 9.79 12.59 -10.95
CA ARG A 201 10.01 11.79 -9.74
C ARG A 201 10.11 12.72 -8.53
N VAL A 202 9.35 12.40 -7.49
CA VAL A 202 9.39 13.05 -6.18
C VAL A 202 9.88 12.03 -5.16
N THR A 203 10.85 12.45 -4.34
CA THR A 203 11.44 11.62 -3.28
C THR A 203 11.12 12.28 -1.94
N MET A 204 10.50 11.52 -1.04
CA MET A 204 10.08 11.93 0.30
C MET A 204 10.93 11.20 1.32
N LYS A 205 11.74 11.93 2.07
CA LYS A 205 12.57 11.39 3.14
C LYS A 205 12.00 11.75 4.50
N TYR A 206 11.94 10.79 5.41
CA TYR A 206 11.47 11.00 6.78
C TYR A 206 12.63 10.99 7.76
N ALA A 207 12.61 11.91 8.72
CA ALA A 207 13.62 12.05 9.77
C ALA A 207 12.98 12.59 11.05
N GLU A 208 13.65 12.32 12.18
CA GLU A 208 13.21 12.82 13.50
C GLU A 208 13.86 14.16 13.86
N VAL A 209 14.98 14.51 13.22
CA VAL A 209 15.77 15.71 13.48
C VAL A 209 16.29 16.34 12.19
N LEU A 210 16.71 17.60 12.28
CA LEU A 210 17.37 18.33 11.20
C LEU A 210 18.87 18.49 11.49
N TYR A 211 19.66 18.65 10.43
CA TYR A 211 20.99 19.23 10.52
C TYR A 211 20.90 20.76 10.69
N ASP A 212 21.98 21.40 11.15
CA ASP A 212 22.08 22.86 11.28
C ASP A 212 21.85 23.61 9.95
N ASN A 213 22.09 22.94 8.82
CA ASN A 213 21.84 23.50 7.48
C ASN A 213 20.38 23.40 7.03
N GLY A 214 19.49 22.89 7.89
CA GLY A 214 18.04 22.76 7.66
C GLY A 214 17.62 21.50 6.90
N LEU A 215 18.54 20.65 6.44
CA LEU A 215 18.20 19.35 5.83
C LEU A 215 17.80 18.32 6.88
N VAL A 216 16.98 17.36 6.47
CA VAL A 216 16.62 16.19 7.30
C VAL A 216 17.84 15.32 7.61
N ASN A 217 17.96 14.86 8.87
CA ASN A 217 19.03 13.97 9.31
C ASN A 217 18.49 12.54 9.53
N GLN A 218 19.01 11.58 8.76
CA GLN A 218 18.62 10.16 8.80
C GLN A 218 19.68 9.24 9.41
N GLU A 219 20.78 9.76 9.98
CA GLU A 219 21.91 8.96 10.48
C GLU A 219 21.49 7.98 11.60
N ASN A 220 20.54 8.39 12.44
CA ASN A 220 20.03 7.54 13.52
C ASN A 220 19.14 6.38 13.03
N LEU A 221 18.68 6.40 11.78
CA LEU A 221 17.81 5.36 11.20
C LEU A 221 18.57 4.06 10.85
N ARG A 222 19.90 4.07 10.95
CA ARG A 222 20.78 2.93 10.65
C ARG A 222 20.54 2.40 9.23
N THR A 223 19.97 1.21 9.10
CA THR A 223 19.70 0.56 7.80
C THR A 223 18.30 0.83 7.25
N ALA A 224 17.44 1.54 7.99
CA ALA A 224 16.13 1.92 7.50
C ALA A 224 16.26 3.11 6.54
N VAL A 225 15.89 2.89 5.27
CA VAL A 225 15.97 3.94 4.23
C VAL A 225 14.91 5.02 4.47
N SER A 226 13.74 4.62 4.97
CA SER A 226 12.63 5.53 5.31
C SER A 226 12.39 6.59 4.23
N THR A 227 12.22 6.13 2.99
CA THR A 227 12.08 7.01 1.83
C THR A 227 10.99 6.49 0.92
N ASP A 228 10.01 7.33 0.63
CA ASP A 228 8.99 7.04 -0.35
C ASP A 228 9.26 7.79 -1.66
N GLU A 229 8.90 7.18 -2.77
CA GLU A 229 9.16 7.71 -4.10
C GLU A 229 7.90 7.66 -4.95
N TYR A 230 7.64 8.72 -5.71
CA TYR A 230 6.43 8.83 -6.52
C TYR A 230 6.76 9.39 -7.91
N ILE A 231 6.34 8.70 -8.97
CA ILE A 231 6.39 9.20 -10.34
C ILE A 231 5.01 9.72 -10.75
N LEU A 232 4.96 10.98 -11.18
CA LEU A 232 3.72 11.63 -11.60
C LEU A 232 3.22 11.07 -12.94
N LYS A 233 1.90 10.87 -13.06
CA LYS A 233 1.23 10.52 -14.34
C LYS A 233 0.94 11.73 -15.23
N GLY A 234 1.10 12.95 -14.71
CA GLY A 234 0.98 14.19 -15.47
C GLY A 234 -0.31 14.95 -15.17
N LYS A 235 -1.05 15.35 -16.21
CA LYS A 235 -2.15 16.34 -16.16
C LYS A 235 -3.13 16.07 -15.01
N GLY A 236 -3.39 17.11 -14.22
CA GLY A 236 -4.25 17.08 -13.03
C GLY A 236 -3.48 17.22 -11.72
N ILE A 237 -4.22 17.28 -10.61
CA ILE A 237 -3.62 17.14 -9.27
C ILE A 237 -3.40 15.64 -9.06
N ASN A 238 -2.15 15.26 -8.87
CA ASN A 238 -1.76 13.92 -8.48
C ASN A 238 -1.82 13.88 -6.95
N THR A 239 -2.64 13.02 -6.38
CA THR A 239 -2.60 12.78 -4.94
C THR A 239 -1.70 11.57 -4.71
N CYS A 240 -0.52 11.83 -4.19
CA CYS A 240 0.38 10.80 -3.72
C CYS A 240 -0.09 10.35 -2.34
N PHE A 241 -0.65 9.15 -2.30
CA PHE A 241 -0.67 8.35 -1.10
C PHE A 241 0.54 7.46 -1.16
N VAL A 242 1.27 7.38 -0.06
CA VAL A 242 2.11 6.22 0.20
C VAL A 242 1.11 5.17 0.69
N ILE A 243 0.82 4.17 -0.14
CA ILE A 243 -0.21 3.20 0.19
C ILE A 243 0.42 2.22 1.19
N ARG A 244 -0.09 2.23 2.41
CA ARG A 244 0.15 1.19 3.41
C ARG A 244 -1.18 0.72 3.97
#